data_AF-A0A644XI99-F1
#
_entry.id   AF-A0A644XI99-F1
#
_cell.length_a   1.000
_cell.length_b   1.000
_cell.length_c   1.000
_cell.angle_alpha   90.00
_cell.angle_beta   90.00
_cell.angle_gamma   90.00
#
_symmetry.space_group_name_H-M   'P 1'
#
loop_
_entity.id
_entity.type
_entity.pdbx_description
1 polymer ?
#
loop_
_entity_poly.entity_id
_entity_poly.type
_entity_poly.pdbx_seq_one_letter_code
_entity_poly.pdbx_strand_id
1 'polypeptide(L)'
;MPAYLEIKPSDKHGCLLVVCRTEGSVRGNEHYNVRCDCGNEFQVAKEYLLSNPANCRMCRGAAYSRIMAEKRKQIVGSVINGFRVLESLNRDTGASLFRVECIYCGNQSVKKIGNMKTGSPDCCDCCPPNYRFIVKDGIATGHLQDGTVFCIDEEDIPLVIAKCWYVNDGGYIFRREALTRKPERLHRTLLGLSSEDDCVVDHINRNKLDNRKSNLRITTQTYNCYNSSLRKDNSTGYVGVSYSSKAGGYRAAIQCKGVYVSFFTGNDIVKAAQMYNIAAMLLFGDFAGELNDVPKPPSDLIKQVEKRCMLKIESRLLVANECDYFFAANSGGVVNG
;
A
#
# COMPACT_ATOMS: atom_id res chain seq x y z
N MET A 1 1.61 -68.51 -26.71
CA MET A 1 0.71 -67.45 -26.22
C MET A 1 -0.68 -67.72 -26.74
N PRO A 2 -1.76 -67.36 -26.01
CA PRO A 2 -3.13 -67.48 -26.52
C PRO A 2 -3.29 -66.77 -27.88
N ALA A 3 -4.00 -67.37 -28.83
CA ALA A 3 -4.14 -66.86 -30.19
C ALA A 3 -4.72 -65.43 -30.27
N TYR A 4 -5.51 -65.03 -29.27
CA TYR A 4 -6.09 -63.68 -29.18
C TYR A 4 -5.08 -62.59 -28.74
N LEU A 5 -3.85 -62.96 -28.38
CA LEU A 5 -2.76 -62.04 -28.02
C LEU A 5 -1.75 -61.83 -29.17
N GLU A 6 -1.93 -62.52 -30.28
CA GLU A 6 -1.14 -62.33 -31.50
C GLU A 6 -1.79 -61.24 -32.36
N ILE A 7 -1.03 -60.18 -32.69
CA ILE A 7 -1.51 -59.05 -33.52
C ILE A 7 -0.76 -59.08 -34.85
N LYS A 8 -1.50 -59.11 -35.97
CA LYS A 8 -0.98 -59.22 -37.34
C LYS A 8 -1.31 -57.96 -38.16
N PRO A 9 -0.52 -57.67 -39.22
CA PRO A 9 -0.90 -56.65 -40.20
C PRO A 9 -2.30 -56.90 -40.75
N SER A 10 -3.07 -55.81 -40.93
CA SER A 10 -4.48 -55.80 -41.33
C SER A 10 -5.50 -56.19 -40.26
N ASP A 11 -5.08 -56.59 -39.05
CA ASP A 11 -6.02 -56.80 -37.94
C ASP A 11 -6.67 -55.48 -37.55
N LYS A 12 -7.98 -55.51 -37.28
CA LYS A 12 -8.74 -54.35 -36.78
C LYS A 12 -9.04 -54.51 -35.30
N HIS A 13 -8.51 -53.60 -34.51
CA HIS A 13 -8.75 -53.51 -33.06
C HIS A 13 -9.49 -52.21 -32.76
N GLY A 14 -10.80 -52.30 -32.59
CA GLY A 14 -11.70 -51.17 -32.40
C GLY A 14 -11.69 -50.28 -33.65
N CYS A 15 -11.31 -49.02 -33.47
CA CYS A 15 -11.20 -48.04 -34.56
C CYS A 15 -9.82 -48.01 -35.25
N LEU A 16 -8.91 -48.95 -34.94
CA LEU A 16 -7.52 -48.95 -35.41
C LEU A 16 -7.24 -50.17 -36.28
N LEU A 17 -6.76 -49.93 -37.49
CA LEU A 17 -6.20 -50.93 -38.39
C LEU A 17 -4.70 -51.04 -38.17
N VAL A 18 -4.19 -52.26 -37.96
CA VAL A 18 -2.75 -52.52 -37.81
C VAL A 18 -2.07 -52.46 -39.17
N VAL A 19 -1.11 -51.55 -39.35
CA VAL A 19 -0.34 -51.42 -40.59
C VAL A 19 0.85 -52.39 -40.54
N CYS A 20 1.70 -52.25 -39.52
CA CYS A 20 2.83 -53.15 -39.30
C CYS A 20 3.33 -53.06 -37.85
N ARG A 21 4.09 -54.07 -37.44
CA ARG A 21 4.85 -54.03 -36.19
C ARG A 21 6.03 -53.06 -36.35
N THR A 22 6.26 -52.22 -35.35
CA THR A 22 7.40 -51.28 -35.36
C THR A 22 8.70 -52.01 -35.03
N GLU A 23 9.80 -51.64 -35.68
CA GLU A 23 11.13 -52.15 -35.36
C GLU A 23 11.66 -51.50 -34.07
N GLY A 24 11.90 -52.32 -33.05
CA GLY A 24 12.40 -51.87 -31.73
C GLY A 24 11.32 -51.77 -30.65
N SER A 25 11.67 -52.18 -29.43
CA SER A 25 10.82 -52.03 -28.24
C SER A 25 11.14 -50.70 -27.55
N VAL A 26 10.19 -49.77 -27.53
CA VAL A 26 10.32 -48.57 -26.71
C VAL A 26 9.99 -48.98 -25.27
N ARG A 27 11.00 -48.96 -24.38
CA ARG A 27 10.90 -49.37 -22.96
C ARG A 27 10.46 -50.82 -22.75
N GLY A 28 10.81 -51.73 -23.67
CA GLY A 28 10.48 -53.16 -23.55
C GLY A 28 9.08 -53.56 -24.00
N ASN A 29 8.22 -52.62 -24.40
CA ASN A 29 6.86 -52.91 -24.86
C ASN A 29 6.80 -53.01 -26.40
N GLU A 30 6.02 -53.97 -26.89
CA GLU A 30 5.76 -54.16 -28.33
C GLU A 30 4.90 -53.00 -28.86
N HIS A 31 5.29 -52.41 -30.00
CA HIS A 31 4.58 -51.30 -30.63
C HIS A 31 4.20 -51.61 -32.08
N TYR A 32 3.14 -50.97 -32.54
CA TYR A 32 2.58 -51.14 -33.88
C TYR A 32 2.29 -49.78 -34.50
N ASN A 33 2.62 -49.63 -35.79
CA ASN A 33 2.09 -48.55 -36.63
C ASN A 33 0.63 -48.90 -36.96
N VAL A 34 -0.28 -47.96 -36.71
CA VAL A 34 -1.72 -48.16 -36.91
C VAL A 34 -2.33 -46.99 -37.65
N ARG A 35 -3.39 -47.27 -38.42
CA ARG A 35 -4.23 -46.26 -39.07
C ARG A 35 -5.60 -46.27 -38.40
N CYS A 36 -6.06 -45.12 -37.90
CA CYS A 36 -7.42 -45.01 -37.40
C CYS A 36 -8.42 -44.88 -38.55
N ASP A 37 -9.69 -45.26 -38.32
CA ASP A 37 -10.82 -45.02 -39.23
C ASP A 37 -10.95 -43.54 -39.68
N CYS A 38 -10.42 -42.58 -38.90
CA CYS A 38 -10.36 -41.16 -39.30
C CYS A 38 -9.20 -40.83 -40.26
N GLY A 39 -8.43 -41.81 -40.71
CA GLY A 39 -7.28 -41.66 -41.61
C GLY A 39 -5.94 -41.31 -40.93
N ASN A 40 -5.92 -41.03 -39.62
CA ASN A 40 -4.68 -40.67 -38.91
C ASN A 40 -3.81 -41.91 -38.64
N GLU A 41 -2.52 -41.80 -38.94
CA GLU A 41 -1.51 -42.83 -38.67
C GLU A 41 -0.60 -42.44 -37.51
N PHE A 42 -0.34 -43.38 -36.60
CA PHE A 42 0.51 -43.17 -35.44
C PHE A 42 0.95 -44.51 -34.82
N GLN A 43 1.87 -44.45 -33.85
CA GLN A 43 2.35 -45.62 -33.12
C GLN A 43 1.61 -45.81 -31.79
N VAL A 44 1.31 -47.07 -31.46
CA VAL A 44 0.70 -47.47 -30.19
C VAL A 44 1.33 -48.74 -29.64
N ALA A 45 1.32 -48.87 -28.32
CA ALA A 45 1.72 -50.10 -27.65
C ALA A 45 0.67 -51.21 -27.84
N LYS A 46 1.11 -52.47 -27.80
CA LYS A 46 0.28 -53.67 -27.91
C LYS A 46 -0.88 -53.66 -26.93
N GLU A 47 -0.64 -53.27 -25.68
CA GLU A 47 -1.65 -53.25 -24.62
C GLU A 47 -2.80 -52.30 -24.96
N TYR A 48 -2.50 -51.16 -25.61
CA TYR A 48 -3.52 -50.21 -26.04
C TYR A 48 -4.38 -50.77 -27.18
N LEU A 49 -3.80 -51.55 -28.10
CA LEU A 49 -4.59 -52.24 -29.14
C LEU A 49 -5.50 -53.32 -28.55
N LEU A 50 -4.97 -54.12 -27.63
CA LEU A 50 -5.74 -55.17 -26.95
C LEU A 50 -6.87 -54.60 -26.09
N SER A 51 -6.79 -53.33 -25.66
CA SER A 51 -7.91 -52.62 -25.01
C SER A 51 -9.10 -52.32 -25.93
N ASN A 52 -8.98 -52.63 -27.23
CA ASN A 52 -10.02 -52.46 -28.24
C ASN A 52 -10.59 -51.03 -28.31
N PRO A 53 -9.75 -50.02 -28.62
CA PRO A 53 -10.10 -48.62 -28.42
C PRO A 53 -11.20 -48.18 -29.39
N ALA A 54 -12.30 -47.64 -28.86
CA ALA A 54 -13.41 -47.12 -29.64
C ALA A 54 -13.06 -45.83 -30.43
N ASN A 55 -12.02 -45.10 -30.02
CA ASN A 55 -11.57 -43.87 -30.67
C ASN A 55 -10.05 -43.68 -30.56
N CYS A 56 -9.39 -43.16 -31.61
CA CYS A 56 -7.97 -42.78 -31.52
C CYS A 56 -7.77 -41.51 -30.67
N ARG A 57 -6.51 -41.21 -30.32
CA ARG A 57 -6.15 -39.99 -29.56
C ARG A 57 -6.60 -38.71 -30.27
N MET A 58 -6.51 -38.67 -31.61
CA MET A 58 -6.93 -37.50 -32.39
C MET A 58 -8.45 -37.33 -32.43
N CYS A 59 -9.22 -38.40 -32.63
CA CYS A 59 -10.69 -38.37 -32.56
C CYS A 59 -11.18 -37.95 -31.17
N ARG A 60 -10.59 -38.50 -30.11
CA ARG A 60 -10.87 -38.09 -28.72
C ARG A 60 -10.53 -36.62 -28.50
N GLY A 61 -9.38 -36.17 -29.01
CA GLY A 61 -8.95 -34.78 -28.95
C GLY A 61 -9.88 -33.82 -29.69
N ALA A 62 -10.39 -34.20 -30.86
CA ALA A 62 -11.33 -33.40 -31.65
C ALA A 62 -12.71 -33.32 -30.98
N ALA A 63 -13.23 -34.43 -30.44
CA ALA A 63 -14.45 -34.45 -29.65
C ALA A 63 -14.32 -33.59 -28.39
N TYR A 64 -13.22 -33.76 -27.64
CA TYR A 64 -12.91 -32.95 -26.47
C TYR A 64 -12.79 -31.45 -26.82
N SER A 65 -12.11 -31.12 -27.93
CA SER A 65 -11.95 -29.74 -28.39
C SER A 65 -13.29 -29.08 -28.73
N ARG A 66 -14.21 -29.81 -29.36
CA ARG A 66 -15.59 -29.34 -29.63
C ARG A 66 -16.36 -29.08 -28.33
N ILE A 67 -16.34 -30.03 -27.39
CA ILE A 67 -17.00 -29.89 -26.08
C ILE A 67 -16.45 -28.66 -25.34
N MET A 68 -15.12 -28.48 -25.33
CA MET A 68 -14.50 -27.35 -24.67
C MET A 68 -14.78 -26.02 -25.38
N ALA A 69 -14.90 -26.01 -26.71
CA ALA A 69 -15.32 -24.83 -27.45
C ALA A 69 -16.74 -24.40 -27.06
N GLU A 70 -17.66 -25.35 -26.93
CA GLU A 70 -19.04 -25.07 -26.51
C GLU A 70 -19.11 -24.55 -25.07
N LYS A 71 -18.37 -25.19 -24.15
CA LYS A 71 -18.25 -24.70 -22.77
C LYS A 71 -17.71 -23.28 -22.69
N ARG A 72 -16.77 -22.88 -23.57
CA ARG A 72 -16.26 -21.49 -23.60
C ARG A 72 -17.33 -20.50 -24.05
N LYS A 73 -18.16 -20.85 -25.03
CA LYS A 73 -19.27 -20.00 -25.48
C LYS A 73 -20.29 -19.77 -24.37
N GLN A 74 -20.60 -20.81 -23.59
CA GLN A 74 -21.53 -20.72 -22.46
C GLN A 74 -21.07 -19.79 -21.33
N ILE A 75 -19.77 -19.51 -21.23
CA ILE A 75 -19.20 -18.61 -20.22
C ILE A 75 -19.36 -17.15 -20.63
N VAL A 76 -19.50 -16.85 -21.92
CA VAL A 76 -19.70 -15.47 -22.41
C VAL A 76 -20.99 -14.91 -21.83
N GLY A 77 -20.93 -13.68 -21.30
CA GLY A 77 -22.03 -13.01 -20.59
C GLY A 77 -22.05 -13.27 -19.08
N SER A 78 -21.38 -14.31 -18.57
CA SER A 78 -21.30 -14.56 -17.13
C SER A 78 -20.38 -13.58 -16.40
N VAL A 79 -20.55 -13.45 -15.09
CA VAL A 79 -19.65 -12.69 -14.20
C VAL A 79 -18.89 -13.68 -13.33
N ILE A 80 -17.56 -13.59 -13.34
CA ILE A 80 -16.66 -14.42 -12.54
C ILE A 80 -15.75 -13.50 -11.72
N ASN A 81 -15.86 -13.53 -10.38
CA ASN A 81 -15.04 -12.74 -9.45
C ASN A 81 -14.88 -11.27 -9.87
N GLY A 82 -15.99 -10.59 -10.15
CA GLY A 82 -15.97 -9.16 -10.53
C GLY A 82 -15.65 -8.87 -12.00
N PHE A 83 -15.53 -9.90 -12.85
CA PHE A 83 -15.26 -9.75 -14.28
C PHE A 83 -16.41 -10.29 -15.12
N ARG A 84 -17.05 -9.40 -15.90
CA ARG A 84 -18.01 -9.79 -16.94
C ARG A 84 -17.26 -10.31 -18.15
N VAL A 85 -17.60 -11.51 -18.61
CA VAL A 85 -16.97 -12.12 -19.79
C VAL A 85 -17.63 -11.60 -21.06
N LEU A 86 -16.86 -10.91 -21.91
CA LEU A 86 -17.37 -10.29 -23.14
C LEU A 86 -17.24 -11.21 -24.35
N GLU A 87 -16.09 -11.86 -24.51
CA GLU A 87 -15.85 -12.81 -25.60
C GLU A 87 -14.78 -13.84 -25.24
N SER A 88 -14.86 -15.01 -25.87
CA SER A 88 -13.81 -16.03 -25.84
C SER A 88 -12.75 -15.70 -26.90
N LEU A 89 -11.48 -15.75 -26.50
CA LEU A 89 -10.33 -15.53 -27.38
C LEU A 89 -9.58 -16.85 -27.67
N ASN A 90 -8.52 -16.74 -28.48
CA ASN A 90 -7.61 -17.85 -28.77
C ASN A 90 -6.86 -18.32 -27.52
N ARG A 91 -6.32 -19.53 -27.58
CA ARG A 91 -5.55 -20.11 -26.47
C ARG A 91 -4.14 -19.53 -26.46
N ASP A 92 -3.63 -19.24 -25.27
CA ASP A 92 -2.22 -19.03 -25.01
C ASP A 92 -1.73 -20.15 -24.08
N THR A 93 -0.62 -20.80 -24.42
CA THR A 93 0.01 -21.86 -23.59
C THR A 93 -0.97 -22.92 -23.08
N GLY A 94 -2.00 -23.24 -23.87
CA GLY A 94 -3.04 -24.21 -23.52
C GLY A 94 -4.18 -23.68 -22.62
N ALA A 95 -4.05 -22.49 -22.04
CA ALA A 95 -5.11 -21.83 -21.28
C ALA A 95 -6.11 -21.10 -22.19
N SER A 96 -7.38 -21.08 -21.78
CA SER A 96 -8.42 -20.30 -22.49
C SER A 96 -8.34 -18.84 -22.06
N LEU A 97 -8.24 -17.94 -23.03
CA LEU A 97 -8.27 -16.49 -22.81
C LEU A 97 -9.67 -15.96 -23.06
N PHE A 98 -10.02 -14.92 -22.33
CA PHE A 98 -11.27 -14.19 -22.46
C PHE A 98 -10.99 -12.70 -22.43
N ARG A 99 -11.70 -11.93 -23.27
CA ARG A 99 -11.84 -10.50 -23.05
C ARG A 99 -12.90 -10.30 -21.97
N VAL A 100 -12.58 -9.50 -20.98
CA VAL A 100 -13.45 -9.28 -19.82
C VAL A 100 -13.49 -7.81 -19.44
N GLU A 101 -14.55 -7.42 -18.74
CA GLU A 101 -14.79 -6.08 -18.22
C GLU A 101 -14.87 -6.11 -16.68
N CYS A 102 -14.10 -5.26 -15.97
CA CYS A 102 -14.24 -5.06 -14.51
C CYS A 102 -15.64 -4.49 -14.26
N ILE A 103 -16.51 -5.15 -13.51
CA ILE A 103 -17.86 -4.64 -13.24
C ILE A 103 -17.86 -3.38 -12.36
N TYR A 104 -16.70 -3.03 -11.77
CA TYR A 104 -16.55 -1.90 -10.87
C TYR A 104 -16.03 -0.62 -11.56
N CYS A 105 -15.15 -0.72 -12.57
CA CYS A 105 -14.65 0.45 -13.31
C CYS A 105 -14.85 0.41 -14.83
N GLY A 106 -15.41 -0.67 -15.37
CA GLY A 106 -15.61 -0.84 -16.81
C GLY A 106 -14.33 -1.11 -17.62
N ASN A 107 -13.16 -1.16 -16.99
CA ASN A 107 -11.92 -1.43 -17.72
C ASN A 107 -11.94 -2.82 -18.36
N GLN A 108 -11.58 -2.88 -19.64
CA GLN A 108 -11.50 -4.11 -20.39
C GLN A 108 -10.07 -4.66 -20.40
N SER A 109 -9.93 -5.96 -20.20
CA SER A 109 -8.64 -6.66 -20.21
C SER A 109 -8.76 -8.07 -20.75
N VAL A 110 -7.62 -8.71 -21.03
CA VAL A 110 -7.57 -10.13 -21.43
C VAL A 110 -7.10 -10.95 -20.23
N LYS A 111 -7.89 -11.95 -19.81
CA LYS A 111 -7.55 -12.82 -18.68
C LYS A 111 -7.66 -14.30 -19.02
N LYS A 112 -6.79 -15.12 -18.40
CA LYS A 112 -6.90 -16.58 -18.37
C LYS A 112 -8.04 -16.96 -17.42
N ILE A 113 -8.83 -17.97 -17.79
CA ILE A 113 -9.95 -18.44 -16.94
C ILE A 113 -9.52 -18.91 -15.56
N GLY A 114 -8.34 -19.53 -15.44
CA GLY A 114 -7.77 -19.92 -14.15
C GLY A 114 -7.58 -18.71 -13.24
N ASN A 115 -6.94 -17.66 -13.76
CA ASN A 115 -6.70 -16.41 -13.01
C ASN A 115 -8.01 -15.79 -12.50
N MET A 116 -9.08 -15.81 -13.32
CA MET A 116 -10.38 -15.31 -12.86
C MET A 116 -11.00 -16.16 -11.75
N LYS A 117 -10.71 -17.47 -11.69
CA LYS A 117 -11.28 -18.39 -10.68
C LYS A 117 -10.46 -18.50 -9.40
N THR A 118 -9.13 -18.42 -9.49
CA THR A 118 -8.22 -18.82 -8.40
C THR A 118 -7.33 -17.69 -7.86
N GLY A 119 -7.48 -16.42 -8.28
CA GLY A 119 -6.65 -15.33 -7.73
C GLY A 119 -7.17 -13.89 -7.95
N SER A 120 -7.46 -13.21 -6.82
CA SER A 120 -7.50 -11.76 -6.46
C SER A 120 -8.01 -10.68 -7.42
N PRO A 121 -8.46 -9.53 -6.86
CA PRO A 121 -9.49 -9.27 -5.83
C PRO A 121 -10.88 -9.13 -6.48
N ASP A 122 -11.87 -8.58 -5.78
CA ASP A 122 -13.18 -8.24 -6.35
C ASP A 122 -13.09 -7.35 -7.62
N CYS A 123 -11.92 -6.83 -8.02
CA CYS A 123 -11.78 -5.85 -9.10
C CYS A 123 -10.45 -5.98 -9.89
N CYS A 124 -10.29 -5.22 -10.97
CA CYS A 124 -9.09 -5.22 -11.83
C CYS A 124 -7.98 -4.28 -11.33
N ASP A 125 -6.76 -4.39 -11.88
CA ASP A 125 -5.63 -3.51 -11.51
C ASP A 125 -5.87 -2.03 -11.87
N CYS A 126 -6.91 -1.73 -12.64
CA CYS A 126 -7.33 -0.38 -13.01
C CYS A 126 -8.56 0.10 -12.22
N CYS A 127 -9.13 -0.74 -11.35
CA CYS A 127 -10.28 -0.38 -10.55
C CYS A 127 -9.78 0.53 -9.39
N PRO A 128 -10.44 1.69 -9.12
CA PRO A 128 -10.02 2.58 -8.05
C PRO A 128 -10.07 1.82 -6.71
N PRO A 129 -9.15 2.15 -5.77
CA PRO A 129 -9.11 1.46 -4.49
C PRO A 129 -10.42 1.67 -3.74
N ASN A 130 -10.98 0.56 -3.27
CA ASN A 130 -12.11 0.61 -2.35
C ASN A 130 -11.58 0.54 -0.90
N TYR A 131 -11.43 1.70 -0.29
CA TYR A 131 -11.00 1.83 1.12
C TYR A 131 -12.10 1.44 2.13
N ARG A 132 -13.29 1.04 1.66
CA ARG A 132 -14.43 0.59 2.49
C ARG A 132 -14.73 1.57 3.63
N PHE A 133 -14.84 2.86 3.29
CA PHE A 133 -15.05 3.92 4.28
C PHE A 133 -16.32 3.68 5.11
N ILE A 134 -16.19 3.81 6.42
CA ILE A 134 -17.30 3.89 7.38
C ILE A 134 -17.39 5.34 7.82
N VAL A 135 -18.55 5.96 7.63
CA VAL A 135 -18.79 7.37 7.96
C VAL A 135 -19.56 7.48 9.27
N LYS A 136 -19.06 8.30 10.19
CA LYS A 136 -19.72 8.64 11.44
C LYS A 136 -19.35 10.07 11.85
N ASP A 137 -20.35 10.90 12.15
CA ASP A 137 -20.18 12.28 12.63
C ASP A 137 -19.27 13.14 11.72
N GLY A 138 -19.42 13.02 10.39
CA GLY A 138 -18.60 13.73 9.40
C GLY A 138 -17.17 13.19 9.22
N ILE A 139 -16.82 12.10 9.90
CA ILE A 139 -15.50 11.47 9.82
C ILE A 139 -15.62 10.17 9.02
N ALA A 140 -14.78 10.01 8.00
CA ALA A 140 -14.68 8.78 7.23
C ALA A 140 -13.45 7.97 7.66
N THR A 141 -13.67 6.73 8.11
CA THR A 141 -12.60 5.80 8.49
C THR A 141 -12.48 4.70 7.44
N GLY A 142 -11.31 4.57 6.82
CA GLY A 142 -11.04 3.63 5.73
C GLY A 142 -9.83 2.74 5.99
N HIS A 143 -9.72 1.64 5.24
CA HIS A 143 -8.67 0.64 5.40
C HIS A 143 -7.83 0.51 4.12
N LEU A 144 -6.50 0.59 4.25
CA LEU A 144 -5.55 0.29 3.17
C LEU A 144 -5.47 -1.22 2.90
N GLN A 145 -4.81 -1.60 1.81
CA GLN A 145 -4.69 -3.02 1.40
C GLN A 145 -3.97 -3.89 2.44
N ASP A 146 -3.05 -3.32 3.21
CA ASP A 146 -2.34 -3.99 4.30
C ASP A 146 -3.13 -4.07 5.62
N GLY A 147 -4.36 -3.54 5.63
CA GLY A 147 -5.22 -3.46 6.81
C GLY A 147 -5.02 -2.21 7.66
N THR A 148 -4.09 -1.31 7.31
CA THR A 148 -3.88 -0.06 8.05
C THR A 148 -5.13 0.82 8.00
N VAL A 149 -5.57 1.27 9.17
CA VAL A 149 -6.74 2.14 9.33
C VAL A 149 -6.32 3.61 9.29
N PHE A 150 -7.07 4.43 8.57
CA PHE A 150 -6.87 5.88 8.53
C PHE A 150 -8.20 6.62 8.51
N CYS A 151 -8.18 7.91 8.84
CA CYS A 151 -9.38 8.75 8.75
C CYS A 151 -9.13 10.06 8.00
N ILE A 152 -10.20 10.56 7.39
CA ILE A 152 -10.31 11.81 6.64
C ILE A 152 -11.68 12.45 6.95
N ASP A 153 -11.90 13.68 6.50
CA ASP A 153 -13.24 14.26 6.48
C ASP A 153 -14.10 13.57 5.42
N GLU A 154 -15.40 13.41 5.70
CA GLU A 154 -16.37 12.75 4.79
C GLU A 154 -16.36 13.34 3.38
N GLU A 155 -16.27 14.66 3.27
CA GLU A 155 -16.26 15.39 2.00
C GLU A 155 -15.08 15.03 1.08
N ASP A 156 -13.98 14.50 1.64
CA ASP A 156 -12.77 14.18 0.89
C ASP A 156 -12.78 12.75 0.33
N ILE A 157 -13.78 11.91 0.65
CA ILE A 157 -13.87 10.53 0.13
C ILE A 157 -13.69 10.47 -1.40
N PRO A 158 -14.37 11.28 -2.23
CA PRO A 158 -14.24 11.21 -3.68
C PRO A 158 -12.81 11.48 -4.17
N LEU A 159 -12.10 12.40 -3.51
CA LEU A 159 -10.71 12.72 -3.82
C LEU A 159 -9.77 11.57 -3.47
N VAL A 160 -10.01 10.90 -2.34
CA VAL A 160 -9.14 9.82 -1.86
C VAL A 160 -9.32 8.52 -2.64
N ILE A 161 -10.55 8.11 -2.97
CA ILE A 161 -10.82 6.88 -3.73
C ILE A 161 -10.33 6.97 -5.19
N ALA A 162 -10.07 8.17 -5.71
CA ALA A 162 -9.57 8.35 -7.07
C ALA A 162 -8.12 7.88 -7.26
N LYS A 163 -7.38 7.59 -6.18
CA LYS A 163 -5.93 7.33 -6.22
C LYS A 163 -5.55 6.17 -5.31
N CYS A 164 -4.57 5.35 -5.73
CA CYS A 164 -3.99 4.29 -4.91
C CYS A 164 -2.94 4.82 -3.92
N TRP A 165 -3.28 4.78 -2.64
CA TRP A 165 -2.45 5.12 -1.48
C TRP A 165 -1.91 3.89 -0.74
N TYR A 166 -0.74 4.05 -0.11
CA TYR A 166 -0.10 3.09 0.80
C TYR A 166 0.67 3.84 1.90
N VAL A 167 1.10 3.17 2.96
CA VAL A 167 1.96 3.79 3.99
C VAL A 167 3.43 3.68 3.59
N ASN A 168 4.16 4.78 3.59
CA ASN A 168 5.60 4.77 3.35
C ASN A 168 6.41 4.48 4.63
N ASP A 169 7.72 4.33 4.51
CA ASP A 169 8.63 4.08 5.66
C ASP A 169 8.58 5.20 6.71
N GLY A 170 8.16 6.40 6.32
CA GLY A 170 7.95 7.54 7.21
C GLY A 170 6.63 7.50 7.98
N GLY A 171 5.78 6.49 7.77
CA GLY A 171 4.46 6.34 8.39
C GLY A 171 3.38 7.25 7.81
N TYR A 172 3.62 7.89 6.66
CA TYR A 172 2.64 8.75 6.00
C TYR A 172 1.88 7.97 4.93
N ILE A 173 0.59 8.30 4.77
CA ILE A 173 -0.19 7.85 3.63
C ILE A 173 0.31 8.57 2.38
N PHE A 174 0.68 7.78 1.39
CA PHE A 174 1.59 8.17 0.34
C PHE A 174 1.27 7.47 -0.97
N ARG A 175 1.63 8.12 -2.07
CA ARG A 175 1.69 7.51 -3.40
C ARG A 175 2.80 8.14 -4.23
N ARG A 176 3.11 7.51 -5.36
CA ARG A 176 3.86 8.15 -6.45
C ARG A 176 2.94 8.31 -7.64
N GLU A 177 2.92 9.50 -8.21
CA GLU A 177 2.20 9.72 -9.47
C GLU A 177 2.81 8.81 -10.56
N ALA A 178 1.96 8.22 -11.41
CA ALA A 178 2.37 7.12 -12.27
C ALA A 178 3.32 7.58 -13.39
N LEU A 179 3.07 8.75 -13.97
CA LEU A 179 3.81 9.28 -15.12
C LEU A 179 5.08 10.03 -14.70
N THR A 180 4.92 10.96 -13.76
CA THR A 180 5.96 11.88 -13.28
C THR A 180 6.78 11.31 -12.14
N ARG A 181 6.30 10.25 -11.47
CA ARG A 181 6.93 9.65 -10.27
C ARG A 181 7.05 10.60 -9.09
N LYS A 182 6.41 11.77 -9.16
CA LYS A 182 6.40 12.77 -8.08
C LYS A 182 5.73 12.18 -6.82
N PRO A 183 6.33 12.41 -5.64
CA PRO A 183 5.77 11.96 -4.39
C PRO A 183 4.52 12.78 -4.02
N GLU A 184 3.43 12.10 -3.67
CA GLU A 184 2.24 12.73 -3.10
C GLU A 184 1.96 12.14 -1.72
N ARG A 185 1.69 13.01 -0.75
CA ARG A 185 1.26 12.62 0.60
C ARG A 185 -0.20 13.02 0.76
N LEU A 186 -1.01 12.14 1.35
CA LEU A 186 -2.45 12.35 1.45
C LEU A 186 -2.79 13.68 2.12
N HIS A 187 -2.22 13.96 3.30
CA HIS A 187 -2.45 15.22 4.02
C HIS A 187 -2.13 16.49 3.20
N ARG A 188 -1.19 16.44 2.24
CA ARG A 188 -0.92 17.59 1.35
C ARG A 188 -1.99 17.70 0.27
N THR A 189 -2.36 16.57 -0.33
CA THR A 189 -3.41 16.50 -1.35
C THR A 189 -4.75 17.01 -0.82
N LEU A 190 -5.11 16.69 0.42
CA LEU A 190 -6.34 17.17 1.07
C LEU A 190 -6.37 18.69 1.27
N LEU A 191 -5.20 19.33 1.36
CA LEU A 191 -5.07 20.80 1.45
C LEU A 191 -4.81 21.46 0.09
N GLY A 192 -4.88 20.71 -1.02
CA GLY A 192 -4.61 21.23 -2.36
C GLY A 192 -3.14 21.55 -2.62
N LEU A 193 -2.21 21.05 -1.80
CA LEU A 193 -0.77 21.31 -1.92
C LEU A 193 -0.09 20.25 -2.80
N SER A 194 0.81 20.73 -3.65
CA SER A 194 1.69 19.93 -4.50
C SER A 194 3.00 19.57 -3.76
N SER A 195 3.91 18.86 -4.43
CA SER A 195 5.26 18.62 -3.91
C SER A 195 6.19 19.83 -4.02
N GLU A 196 5.80 20.86 -4.76
CA GLU A 196 6.62 22.04 -5.08
C GLU A 196 6.38 23.20 -4.11
N ASP A 197 5.26 23.20 -3.39
CA ASP A 197 4.97 24.22 -2.39
C ASP A 197 5.94 24.14 -1.21
N ASP A 198 6.69 25.22 -0.99
CA ASP A 198 7.68 25.37 0.09
C ASP A 198 7.01 25.60 1.45
N CYS A 199 6.31 24.58 1.92
CA CYS A 199 5.67 24.56 3.22
C CYS A 199 5.61 23.13 3.78
N VAL A 200 5.49 23.04 5.11
CA VAL A 200 5.30 21.77 5.82
C VAL A 200 3.85 21.70 6.26
N VAL A 201 3.27 20.50 6.20
CA VAL A 201 1.95 20.22 6.79
C VAL A 201 2.20 19.35 8.01
N ASP A 202 1.81 19.86 9.18
CA ASP A 202 1.95 19.21 10.47
C ASP A 202 0.62 18.57 10.89
N HIS A 203 0.71 17.40 11.52
CA HIS A 203 -0.42 16.71 12.16
C HIS A 203 -0.47 17.15 13.62
N ILE A 204 -1.48 17.93 14.00
CA ILE A 204 -1.60 18.53 15.34
C ILE A 204 -1.52 17.45 16.43
N ASN A 205 -2.23 16.33 16.26
CA ASN A 205 -2.19 15.20 17.19
C ASN A 205 -1.02 14.22 16.99
N ARG A 206 -0.09 14.50 16.05
CA ARG A 206 1.06 13.67 15.67
C ARG A 206 0.72 12.30 15.06
N ASN A 207 -0.57 12.00 14.87
CA ASN A 207 -1.03 10.80 14.20
C ASN A 207 -1.11 11.02 12.69
N LYS A 208 -0.14 10.48 11.96
CA LYS A 208 -0.03 10.57 10.49
C LYS A 208 -1.17 9.89 9.72
N LEU A 209 -1.95 9.04 10.40
CA LEU A 209 -3.10 8.35 9.85
C LEU A 209 -4.42 9.13 10.08
N ASP A 210 -4.41 10.16 10.93
CA ASP A 210 -5.54 11.09 11.09
C ASP A 210 -5.36 12.30 10.18
N ASN A 211 -5.92 12.20 8.97
CA ASN A 211 -5.74 13.18 7.90
C ASN A 211 -6.93 14.14 7.78
N ARG A 212 -7.78 14.25 8.81
CA ARG A 212 -8.85 15.25 8.86
C ARG A 212 -8.24 16.65 8.85
N LYS A 213 -8.83 17.59 8.09
CA LYS A 213 -8.36 18.99 7.94
C LYS A 213 -8.25 19.69 9.29
N SER A 214 -9.16 19.41 10.23
CA SER A 214 -9.10 19.95 11.60
C SER A 214 -7.86 19.51 12.39
N ASN A 215 -7.19 18.43 11.96
CA ASN A 215 -5.95 17.92 12.54
C ASN A 215 -4.69 18.32 11.73
N LEU A 216 -4.86 19.04 10.62
CA LEU A 216 -3.75 19.47 9.77
C LEU A 216 -3.52 20.97 9.90
N ARG A 217 -2.25 21.39 9.85
CA ARG A 217 -1.88 22.81 9.76
C ARG A 217 -0.67 23.02 8.87
N ILE A 218 -0.70 24.10 8.08
CA ILE A 218 0.47 24.55 7.31
C ILE A 218 1.41 25.31 8.25
N THR A 219 2.69 24.95 8.24
CA THR A 219 3.68 25.51 9.15
C THR A 219 5.10 25.45 8.55
N THR A 220 6.08 25.97 9.29
CA THR A 220 7.50 25.86 8.94
C THR A 220 8.10 24.59 9.54
N GLN A 221 9.21 24.13 8.97
CA GLN A 221 9.94 22.97 9.50
C GLN A 221 10.31 23.15 10.98
N THR A 222 10.66 24.37 11.39
CA THR A 222 11.03 24.71 12.76
C THR A 222 9.88 24.46 13.74
N TYR A 223 8.67 24.95 13.41
CA TYR A 223 7.51 24.76 14.27
C TYR A 223 7.00 23.32 14.26
N ASN A 224 7.04 22.64 13.11
CA ASN A 224 6.75 21.21 13.01
C ASN A 224 7.68 20.37 13.92
N CYS A 225 8.97 20.73 14.02
CA CYS A 225 9.91 20.06 14.93
C CYS A 225 9.57 20.23 16.42
N TYR A 226 8.85 21.29 16.81
CA TYR A 226 8.40 21.48 18.19
C TYR A 226 7.29 20.51 18.57
N ASN A 227 6.42 20.15 17.60
CA ASN A 227 5.37 19.16 17.77
C ASN A 227 5.92 17.72 17.71
N SER A 228 6.73 17.37 18.71
CA SER A 228 7.40 16.07 18.79
C SER A 228 6.86 15.23 19.96
N SER A 229 6.87 13.91 19.76
CA SER A 229 6.58 12.93 20.82
C SER A 229 7.83 12.57 21.62
N LEU A 230 7.63 11.89 22.74
CA LEU A 230 8.70 11.27 23.50
C LEU A 230 9.55 10.38 22.57
N ARG A 231 10.86 10.61 22.57
CA ARG A 231 11.78 9.80 21.77
C ARG A 231 11.85 8.38 22.32
N LYS A 232 11.94 7.39 21.41
CA LYS A 232 12.06 5.97 21.77
C LYS A 232 13.31 5.64 22.60
N ASP A 233 14.36 6.45 22.48
CA ASP A 233 15.62 6.32 23.21
C ASP A 233 15.69 7.21 24.46
N ASN A 234 14.59 7.85 24.86
CA ASN A 234 14.54 8.62 26.10
C ASN A 234 14.58 7.68 27.31
N SER A 235 15.60 7.84 28.15
CA SER A 235 15.83 6.99 29.33
C SER A 235 15.05 7.42 30.58
N THR A 236 14.45 8.61 30.57
CA THR A 236 13.78 9.19 31.74
C THR A 236 12.27 8.97 31.74
N GLY A 237 11.68 8.69 30.58
CA GLY A 237 10.23 8.64 30.38
C GLY A 237 9.57 10.02 30.26
N TYR A 238 10.34 11.11 30.33
CA TYR A 238 9.82 12.47 30.28
C TYR A 238 10.43 13.27 29.12
N VAL A 239 9.57 13.95 28.36
CA VAL A 239 9.95 14.83 27.25
C VAL A 239 10.76 16.00 27.79
N GLY A 240 11.88 16.29 27.14
CA GLY A 240 12.76 17.41 27.50
C GLY A 240 13.57 17.22 28.80
N VAL A 241 13.47 16.05 29.42
CA VAL A 241 14.24 15.68 30.60
C VAL A 241 15.29 14.63 30.21
N SER A 242 16.50 14.80 30.74
CA SER A 242 17.60 13.85 30.57
C SER A 242 18.42 13.74 31.85
N TYR A 243 19.06 12.58 32.09
CA TYR A 243 19.97 12.43 33.23
C TYR A 243 21.37 12.93 32.86
N SER A 244 21.93 13.84 33.65
CA SER A 244 23.29 14.33 33.50
C SER A 244 24.20 13.65 34.53
N SER A 245 25.04 12.73 34.07
CA SER A 245 26.04 12.07 34.92
C SER A 245 27.02 13.08 35.53
N LYS A 246 27.44 14.08 34.75
CA LYS A 246 28.35 15.14 35.21
C LYS A 246 27.77 15.98 36.35
N ALA A 247 26.47 16.29 36.30
CA ALA A 247 25.81 17.08 37.33
C ALA A 247 25.20 16.22 38.45
N GLY A 248 25.19 14.90 38.29
CA GLY A 248 24.60 13.97 39.26
C GLY A 248 23.09 14.15 39.43
N GLY A 249 22.35 14.39 38.35
CA GLY A 249 20.89 14.60 38.45
C GLY A 249 20.17 14.77 37.12
N TYR A 250 18.85 14.87 37.18
CA TYR A 250 17.97 15.16 36.06
C TYR A 250 18.09 16.62 35.63
N ARG A 251 18.06 16.82 34.33
CA ARG A 251 18.13 18.12 33.68
C ARG A 251 16.90 18.34 32.82
N ALA A 252 16.23 19.48 33.03
CA ALA A 252 15.18 19.96 32.12
C ALA A 252 15.73 21.10 31.27
N ALA A 253 15.57 20.96 29.95
CA ALA A 253 15.97 21.99 29.02
C ALA A 253 15.12 21.98 27.74
N ILE A 254 15.11 23.11 27.05
CA ILE A 254 14.41 23.29 25.78
C ILE A 254 15.27 24.12 24.83
N GLN A 255 15.07 23.92 23.53
CA GLN A 255 15.70 24.73 22.51
C GLN A 255 14.61 25.41 21.68
N CYS A 256 14.69 26.74 21.55
CA CYS A 256 13.76 27.54 20.74
C CYS A 256 14.57 28.53 19.89
N LYS A 257 14.35 28.53 18.56
CA LYS A 257 15.04 29.43 17.60
C LYS A 257 16.56 29.51 17.82
N GLY A 258 17.22 28.37 18.02
CA GLY A 258 18.67 28.28 18.26
C GLY A 258 19.13 28.68 19.68
N VAL A 259 18.22 29.09 20.56
CA VAL A 259 18.49 29.41 21.97
C VAL A 259 18.24 28.18 22.83
N TYR A 260 19.28 27.73 23.54
CA TYR A 260 19.17 26.65 24.51
C TYR A 260 18.91 27.22 25.91
N VAL A 261 17.83 26.78 26.55
CA VAL A 261 17.44 27.21 27.89
C VAL A 261 17.38 26.00 28.82
N SER A 262 18.20 26.01 29.87
CA SER A 262 18.19 25.02 30.96
C SER A 262 17.47 25.62 32.16
N PHE A 263 16.50 24.90 32.70
CA PHE A 263 15.63 25.37 33.79
C PHE A 263 15.92 24.67 35.10
N PHE A 264 16.34 23.41 35.04
CA PHE A 264 16.52 22.56 36.20
C PHE A 264 17.74 21.66 36.05
N THR A 265 18.42 21.44 37.18
CA THR A 265 19.37 20.37 37.40
C THR A 265 19.22 19.89 38.84
N GLY A 266 18.87 18.63 39.06
CA GLY A 266 18.68 18.08 40.41
C GLY A 266 17.99 16.71 40.41
N ASN A 267 17.63 16.21 41.59
CA ASN A 267 17.12 14.82 41.73
C ASN A 267 15.59 14.69 41.60
N ASP A 268 14.87 15.81 41.50
CA ASP A 268 13.42 15.82 41.35
C ASP A 268 13.03 15.82 39.86
N ILE A 269 12.77 14.62 39.35
CA ILE A 269 12.39 14.41 37.95
C ILE A 269 11.01 14.99 37.62
N VAL A 270 10.08 14.99 38.58
CA VAL A 270 8.72 15.50 38.40
C VAL A 270 8.76 17.02 38.26
N LYS A 271 9.55 17.69 39.11
CA LYS A 271 9.81 19.12 38.98
C LYS A 271 10.49 19.46 37.66
N ALA A 272 11.44 18.64 37.21
CA ALA A 272 12.08 18.81 35.90
C ALA A 272 11.06 18.76 34.75
N ALA A 273 10.17 17.75 34.76
CA ALA A 273 9.12 17.56 33.76
C ALA A 273 8.07 18.70 33.79
N GLN A 274 7.68 19.16 34.99
CA GLN A 274 6.81 20.33 35.16
C GLN A 274 7.41 21.59 34.55
N MET A 275 8.70 21.87 34.82
CA MET A 275 9.40 23.03 34.25
C MET A 275 9.47 22.97 32.73
N TYR A 276 9.67 21.77 32.16
CA TYR A 276 9.62 21.58 30.71
C TYR A 276 8.23 21.85 30.15
N ASN A 277 7.15 21.32 30.75
CA ASN A 277 5.79 21.57 30.28
C ASN A 277 5.46 23.07 30.24
N ILE A 278 5.83 23.81 31.29
CA ILE A 278 5.65 25.27 31.33
C ILE A 278 6.41 25.94 30.18
N ALA A 279 7.68 25.58 30.00
CA ALA A 279 8.52 26.17 28.97
C ALA A 279 8.01 25.85 27.55
N ALA A 280 7.59 24.61 27.30
CA ALA A 280 7.05 24.19 26.02
C ALA A 280 5.78 24.96 25.67
N MET A 281 4.84 25.08 26.62
CA MET A 281 3.62 25.87 26.42
C MET A 281 3.91 27.36 26.21
N LEU A 282 4.81 27.93 27.01
CA LEU A 282 5.19 29.34 26.91
C LEU A 282 5.86 29.68 25.58
N LEU A 283 6.76 28.80 25.10
CA LEU A 283 7.62 29.09 23.94
C LEU A 283 7.03 28.61 22.62
N PHE A 284 6.26 27.53 22.62
CA PHE A 284 5.74 26.90 21.41
C PHE A 284 4.23 27.05 21.26
N GLY A 285 3.49 27.36 22.34
CA GLY A 285 2.03 27.49 22.30
C GLY A 285 1.38 26.23 21.74
N ASP A 286 0.53 26.39 20.72
CA ASP A 286 -0.16 25.29 20.04
C ASP A 286 0.79 24.31 19.32
N PHE A 287 2.06 24.67 19.13
CA PHE A 287 3.09 23.79 18.58
C PHE A 287 3.83 22.98 19.64
N ALA A 288 3.48 23.13 20.92
CA ALA A 288 3.99 22.24 21.95
C ALA A 288 3.62 20.79 21.62
N GLY A 289 4.63 19.93 21.61
CA GLY A 289 4.47 18.51 21.34
C GLY A 289 3.80 17.76 22.49
N GLU A 290 4.27 16.56 22.74
CA GLU A 290 3.83 15.76 23.88
C GLU A 290 4.26 16.42 25.20
N LEU A 291 3.31 16.66 26.09
CA LEU A 291 3.55 17.15 27.43
C LEU A 291 3.63 15.97 28.41
N ASN A 292 4.41 16.15 29.46
CA ASN A 292 4.58 15.15 30.50
C ASN A 292 3.32 15.03 31.36
N ASP A 293 2.87 13.81 31.65
CA ASP A 293 1.80 13.54 32.61
C ASP A 293 2.34 13.65 34.04
N VAL A 294 2.23 14.86 34.60
CA VAL A 294 2.71 15.21 35.95
C VAL A 294 1.73 16.15 36.64
N PRO A 295 1.74 16.22 37.99
CA PRO A 295 0.89 17.16 38.72
C PRO A 295 1.06 18.60 38.23
N LYS A 296 0.02 19.43 38.41
CA LYS A 296 0.10 20.85 38.06
C LYS A 296 1.26 21.52 38.81
N PRO A 297 2.04 22.37 38.13
CA PRO A 297 3.16 23.05 38.76
C PRO A 297 2.65 24.11 39.76
N PRO A 298 3.41 24.35 40.85
CA PRO A 298 3.14 25.47 41.73
C PRO A 298 3.50 26.80 41.05
N SER A 299 2.89 27.90 41.51
CA SER A 299 2.96 29.21 40.83
C SER A 299 4.35 29.85 40.85
N ASP A 300 5.17 29.52 41.84
CA ASP A 300 6.57 29.92 41.92
C ASP A 300 7.42 29.29 40.80
N LEU A 301 7.13 28.02 40.46
CA LEU A 301 7.79 27.31 39.36
C LEU A 301 7.49 27.97 38.01
N ILE A 302 6.23 28.37 37.80
CA ILE A 302 5.80 29.09 36.59
C ILE A 302 6.60 30.38 36.44
N LYS A 303 6.60 31.22 37.47
CA LYS A 303 7.35 32.50 37.48
C LYS A 303 8.84 32.29 37.25
N GLN A 304 9.42 31.22 37.79
CA GLN A 304 10.83 30.89 37.62
C GLN A 304 11.16 30.56 36.16
N VAL A 305 10.33 29.72 35.51
CA VAL A 305 10.52 29.35 34.11
C VAL A 305 10.32 30.55 33.20
N GLU A 306 9.25 31.33 33.39
CA GLU A 306 8.98 32.55 32.62
C GLU A 306 10.17 33.51 32.66
N LYS A 307 10.65 33.85 33.87
CA LYS A 307 11.81 34.73 34.03
C LYS A 307 13.04 34.18 33.30
N ARG A 308 13.30 32.87 33.38
CA ARG A 308 14.46 32.24 32.75
C ARG A 308 14.37 32.25 31.23
N CYS A 309 13.19 31.98 30.67
CA CYS A 309 12.91 32.06 29.24
C CYS A 309 13.12 33.48 28.70
N MET A 310 12.48 34.47 29.33
CA MET A 310 12.56 35.88 28.92
C MET A 310 14.00 36.36 28.90
N LEU A 311 14.74 36.16 29.99
CA LEU A 311 16.16 36.57 30.07
C LEU A 311 17.02 35.97 28.95
N LYS A 312 16.80 34.70 28.59
CA LYS A 312 17.64 34.02 27.58
C LYS A 312 17.25 34.39 26.16
N ILE A 313 15.96 34.58 25.89
CA ILE A 313 15.47 34.93 24.56
C ILE A 313 15.76 36.41 24.26
N GLU A 314 15.49 37.31 25.20
CA GLU A 314 15.79 38.74 25.06
C GLU A 314 17.30 38.99 24.88
N SER A 315 18.15 38.29 25.66
CA SER A 315 19.60 38.39 25.50
C SER A 315 20.09 37.97 24.11
N ARG A 316 19.35 37.13 23.39
CA ARG A 316 19.67 36.70 22.03
C ARG A 316 19.15 37.69 20.99
N LEU A 317 17.94 38.22 21.17
CA LEU A 317 17.36 39.24 20.29
C LEU A 317 18.18 40.54 20.30
N LEU A 318 18.73 40.94 21.45
CA LEU A 318 19.64 42.07 21.56
C LEU A 318 20.97 41.86 20.82
N VAL A 319 21.45 40.61 20.69
CA VAL A 319 22.68 40.25 19.96
C VAL A 319 22.43 40.03 18.47
N ALA A 320 21.21 39.65 18.08
CA ALA A 320 20.81 39.52 16.68
C ALA A 320 20.58 40.88 15.98
N ASN A 321 20.45 41.96 16.75
CA ASN A 321 20.29 43.33 16.24
C ASN A 321 21.54 43.93 15.58
N GLU A 322 22.64 43.18 15.43
CA GLU A 322 23.80 43.61 14.63
C GLU A 322 23.91 42.94 13.25
N CYS A 323 22.96 42.10 12.79
CA CYS A 323 23.05 41.58 11.41
C CYS A 323 21.77 41.21 10.66
N ASP A 324 20.57 41.06 11.25
CA ASP A 324 19.41 40.50 10.52
C ASP A 324 18.12 41.34 10.60
N TYR A 325 18.18 42.61 10.18
CA TYR A 325 16.99 43.40 9.82
C TYR A 325 16.96 43.68 8.31
N PHE A 326 16.86 42.63 7.51
CA PHE A 326 16.25 42.70 6.18
C PHE A 326 15.13 41.65 6.16
N PHE A 327 13.95 42.05 5.64
CA PHE A 327 12.68 41.31 5.62
C PHE A 327 11.73 41.51 6.82
N ALA A 328 11.45 42.78 7.13
CA ALA A 328 10.15 43.18 7.67
C ALA A 328 9.77 44.59 7.19
N ALA A 329 9.82 44.83 5.88
CA ALA A 329 9.21 46.00 5.24
C ALA A 329 8.90 45.66 3.77
N ASN A 330 7.78 44.97 3.54
CA ASN A 330 7.00 45.09 2.31
C ASN A 330 5.63 44.42 2.49
N SER A 331 4.84 45.04 3.35
CA SER A 331 3.38 44.97 3.29
C SER A 331 2.89 46.39 3.05
N GLY A 332 2.78 46.79 1.79
CA GLY A 332 2.32 48.10 1.39
C GLY A 332 2.68 48.42 -0.06
N GLY A 333 1.80 48.09 -1.00
CA GLY A 333 2.01 48.39 -2.42
C GLY A 333 0.94 47.81 -3.32
N VAL A 334 -0.25 48.41 -3.29
CA VAL A 334 -1.22 48.34 -4.38
C VAL A 334 -0.54 48.83 -5.65
N VAL A 335 -0.59 48.06 -6.74
CA VAL A 335 -0.22 48.54 -8.08
C VAL A 335 -1.43 48.37 -8.98
N ASN A 336 -2.04 49.50 -9.32
CA ASN A 336 -2.92 49.66 -10.48
C ASN A 336 -2.09 49.48 -11.76
N GLY A 337 -2.65 48.81 -12.75
CA GLY A 337 -2.12 48.67 -14.11
C GLY A 337 -2.99 47.72 -14.92
#